data_AF-A0A924F190-F1
#
_entry.id   AF-A0A924F190-F1
#
_cell.length_a   1.000
_cell.length_b   1.000
_cell.length_c   1.000
_cell.angle_alpha   90.00
_cell.angle_beta   90.00
_cell.angle_gamma   90.00
#
_symmetry.space_group_name_H-M   'P 1'
#
loop_
_entity.id
_entity.type
_entity.pdbx_description
1 polymer ?
#
loop_
_entity_poly.entity_id
_entity_poly.type
_entity_poly.pdbx_seq_one_letter_code
_entity_poly.pdbx_strand_id
1 'polypeptide(L)'
;MCTSTGSEVGGYDDHDRNRVVLRGDLTLVGLIVRHEMLHAILRKTRGHPRAAFLEKCADTVLCEAQCVREGGLWPAQDPTARIGPATRLVVRVTSPHDTVSRGDSASIFSATVLATNETGRALVVTLPPSEDAGPPVSFSYRVESLPLTLFFSDRATTPGVVRFAIGETKRFVVDIRASVFVEGRYQFGEFLPMWTR
;
A
#
# COMPACT_ATOMS: atom_id res chain seq x y z
N MET A 1 18.76 0.55 -17.20
CA MET A 1 17.75 1.61 -17.31
C MET A 1 16.54 1.02 -18.00
N CYS A 2 15.39 0.93 -17.34
CA CYS A 2 14.15 0.47 -17.96
C CYS A 2 13.50 1.67 -18.62
N THR A 3 13.23 1.59 -19.93
CA THR A 3 12.56 2.67 -20.68
C THR A 3 11.41 2.05 -21.46
N SER A 4 10.20 2.57 -21.28
CA SER A 4 9.04 2.20 -22.11
C SER A 4 8.86 3.17 -23.28
N THR A 5 9.29 4.44 -23.13
CA THR A 5 9.22 5.49 -24.15
C THR A 5 10.32 6.56 -24.02
N GLY A 6 11.48 6.23 -23.44
CA GLY A 6 12.58 7.17 -23.17
C GLY A 6 12.53 7.86 -21.80
N SER A 7 11.47 7.65 -21.01
CA SER A 7 11.41 8.02 -19.59
C SER A 7 11.92 6.87 -18.72
N GLU A 8 12.66 7.19 -17.66
CA GLU A 8 13.08 6.20 -16.67
C GLU A 8 11.86 5.72 -15.87
N VAL A 9 11.58 4.42 -15.93
CA VAL A 9 10.49 3.79 -15.17
C VAL A 9 11.05 2.74 -14.21
N GLY A 10 10.40 2.57 -13.06
CA GLY A 10 10.76 1.54 -12.09
C GLY A 10 10.54 0.11 -12.62
N GLY A 11 9.57 -0.05 -13.52
CA GLY A 11 9.23 -1.28 -14.19
C GLY A 11 8.36 -1.05 -15.42
N TYR A 12 8.14 -2.11 -16.20
CA TYR A 12 7.10 -2.18 -17.22
C TYR A 12 6.69 -3.63 -17.48
N ASP A 13 5.44 -3.83 -17.88
CA ASP A 13 4.99 -5.07 -18.50
C ASP A 13 5.23 -5.06 -20.01
N ASP A 14 5.97 -6.06 -20.50
CA ASP A 14 6.20 -6.33 -21.92
C ASP A 14 5.20 -7.39 -22.39
N HIS A 15 4.00 -6.90 -22.74
CA HIS A 15 2.89 -7.74 -23.19
C HIS A 15 3.28 -8.66 -24.34
N ASP A 16 4.07 -8.18 -25.30
CA ASP A 16 4.45 -8.93 -26.50
C ASP A 16 5.32 -10.15 -26.16
N ARG A 17 6.09 -10.06 -25.07
CA ARG A 17 7.01 -11.12 -24.61
C ARG A 17 6.56 -11.83 -23.34
N ASN A 18 5.35 -11.53 -22.85
CA ASN A 18 4.80 -12.08 -21.60
C ASN A 18 5.78 -11.98 -20.42
N ARG A 19 6.39 -10.82 -20.22
CA ARG A 19 7.36 -10.62 -19.14
C ARG A 19 7.18 -9.27 -18.46
N VAL A 20 7.32 -9.29 -17.14
CA VAL A 20 7.48 -8.09 -16.34
C VAL A 20 8.98 -7.77 -16.23
N VAL A 21 9.35 -6.54 -16.58
CA VAL A 21 10.74 -6.06 -16.50
C VAL A 21 10.83 -5.01 -15.42
N LEU A 22 11.70 -5.22 -14.44
CA LEU A 22 11.89 -4.33 -13.30
C LEU A 22 13.32 -3.80 -13.28
N ARG A 23 13.51 -2.60 -12.75
CA ARG A 23 14.85 -2.12 -12.39
C ARG A 23 15.41 -3.02 -11.28
N GLY A 24 16.70 -3.34 -11.34
CA GLY A 24 17.29 -4.39 -10.50
C GLY A 24 17.06 -4.22 -9.00
N ASP A 25 17.14 -2.98 -8.51
CA ASP A 25 16.89 -2.59 -7.11
C ASP A 25 15.42 -2.74 -6.68
N LEU A 26 14.49 -2.71 -7.63
CA LEU A 26 13.04 -2.75 -7.40
C LEU A 26 12.43 -4.14 -7.53
N THR A 27 13.22 -5.14 -7.91
CA THR A 27 12.79 -6.55 -8.09
C THR A 27 12.21 -7.18 -6.82
N LEU A 28 12.55 -6.64 -5.64
CA LEU A 28 12.04 -7.08 -4.34
C LEU A 28 11.13 -6.04 -3.67
N VAL A 29 10.74 -4.98 -4.39
CA VAL A 29 9.77 -3.99 -3.90
C VAL A 29 8.38 -4.47 -4.29
N GLY A 30 7.73 -5.23 -3.41
CA GLY A 30 6.52 -5.96 -3.74
C GLY A 30 5.38 -5.09 -4.29
N LEU A 31 5.24 -3.84 -3.84
CA LEU A 31 4.23 -2.91 -4.37
C LEU A 31 4.45 -2.59 -5.87
N ILE A 32 5.70 -2.50 -6.31
CA ILE A 32 6.06 -2.27 -7.72
C ILE A 32 5.91 -3.56 -8.52
N VAL A 33 6.38 -4.69 -7.97
CA VAL A 33 6.19 -6.00 -8.60
C VAL A 33 4.70 -6.25 -8.88
N ARG A 34 3.84 -6.02 -7.88
CA ARG A 34 2.38 -6.19 -8.03
C ARG A 34 1.76 -5.17 -8.97
N HIS A 35 2.31 -3.95 -9.08
CA HIS A 35 1.88 -2.96 -10.07
C HIS A 35 2.06 -3.50 -11.50
N GLU A 36 3.26 -3.98 -11.82
CA GLU A 36 3.54 -4.52 -13.16
C GLU A 36 2.81 -5.84 -13.42
N MET A 37 2.66 -6.69 -12.41
CA MET A 37 1.82 -7.88 -12.52
C MET A 37 0.35 -7.53 -12.79
N LEU A 38 -0.16 -6.43 -12.24
CA LEU A 38 -1.53 -5.99 -12.51
C LEU A 38 -1.70 -5.57 -13.97
N HIS A 39 -0.72 -4.87 -14.57
CA HIS A 39 -0.71 -4.66 -16.02
C HIS A 39 -0.74 -5.98 -16.79
N ALA A 40 0.12 -6.93 -16.41
CA ALA A 40 0.21 -8.24 -17.05
C ALA A 40 -1.07 -9.08 -16.94
N ILE A 41 -1.87 -8.88 -15.89
CA ILE A 41 -3.19 -9.51 -15.71
C ILE A 41 -4.25 -8.81 -16.55
N LEU A 42 -4.24 -7.48 -16.58
CA LEU A 42 -5.25 -6.69 -17.29
C LEU A 42 -5.11 -6.77 -18.81
N ARG A 43 -3.90 -7.05 -19.33
CA ARG A 43 -3.50 -7.35 -20.73
C ARG A 43 -4.07 -6.43 -21.81
N LYS A 44 -5.38 -6.48 -22.00
CA LYS A 44 -6.14 -5.73 -23.01
C LYS A 44 -6.41 -4.29 -22.61
N THR A 45 -6.32 -3.97 -21.32
CA THR A 45 -6.49 -2.59 -20.83
C THR A 45 -5.13 -1.95 -20.65
N ARG A 46 -4.85 -0.94 -21.48
CA ARG A 46 -3.64 -0.10 -21.32
C ARG A 46 -3.84 0.96 -20.24
N GLY A 47 -2.73 1.44 -19.69
CA GLY A 47 -2.70 2.50 -18.68
C GLY A 47 -3.14 2.02 -17.29
N HIS A 48 -3.47 2.95 -16.40
CA HIS A 48 -3.91 2.65 -15.04
C HIS A 48 -5.42 2.83 -14.83
N PRO A 49 -6.29 1.91 -15.29
CA PRO A 49 -7.73 2.04 -15.08
C PRO A 49 -8.08 2.14 -13.59
N ARG A 50 -8.84 3.19 -13.21
CA ARG A 50 -9.20 3.49 -11.81
C ARG A 50 -9.74 2.28 -11.06
N ALA A 51 -10.71 1.58 -11.65
CA ALA A 51 -11.36 0.44 -10.98
C ALA A 51 -10.37 -0.64 -10.54
N ALA A 52 -9.27 -0.83 -11.29
CA ALA A 52 -8.24 -1.78 -10.93
C ALA A 52 -7.20 -1.15 -10.00
N PHE A 53 -6.56 -0.05 -10.41
CA PHE A 53 -5.37 0.49 -9.72
C PHE A 53 -5.70 1.38 -8.52
N LEU A 54 -6.78 2.15 -8.57
CA LEU A 54 -7.13 3.15 -7.56
C LEU A 54 -8.31 2.73 -6.66
N GLU A 55 -8.98 1.62 -6.98
CA GLU A 55 -10.07 1.07 -6.18
C GLU A 55 -9.69 -0.33 -5.70
N LYS A 56 -9.79 -1.36 -6.57
CA LYS A 56 -9.63 -2.76 -6.17
C LYS A 56 -8.23 -3.10 -5.64
N CYS A 57 -7.19 -2.45 -6.15
CA CYS A 57 -5.79 -2.74 -5.79
C CYS A 57 -5.04 -1.54 -5.20
N ALA A 58 -5.74 -0.45 -4.86
CA ALA A 58 -5.15 0.80 -4.38
C ALA A 58 -4.15 0.60 -3.22
N ASP A 59 -4.44 -0.37 -2.37
CA ASP A 59 -3.72 -0.65 -1.14
C ASP A 59 -2.64 -1.75 -1.31
N THR A 60 -2.55 -2.32 -2.52
CA THR A 60 -1.70 -3.49 -2.82
C THR A 60 -0.65 -3.19 -3.91
N VAL A 61 -0.85 -2.15 -4.72
CA VAL A 61 0.11 -1.72 -5.76
C VAL A 61 0.59 -0.31 -5.47
N LEU A 62 1.82 0.01 -5.85
CA LEU A 62 2.29 1.40 -5.81
C LEU A 62 1.60 2.17 -6.93
N CYS A 63 0.81 3.20 -6.60
CA CYS A 63 0.13 4.04 -7.59
C CYS A 63 0.39 5.51 -7.27
N GLU A 64 1.41 6.08 -7.92
CA GLU A 64 1.82 7.47 -7.75
C GLU A 64 1.09 8.41 -8.70
N ALA A 65 1.52 9.67 -8.76
CA ALA A 65 0.85 10.76 -9.47
C ALA A 65 0.45 10.43 -10.91
N GLN A 66 1.25 9.67 -11.67
CA GLN A 66 0.88 9.26 -13.02
C GLN A 66 -0.33 8.34 -13.04
N CYS A 67 -0.33 7.31 -12.20
CA CYS A 67 -1.42 6.35 -12.09
C CYS A 67 -2.72 7.03 -11.61
N VAL A 68 -2.60 8.02 -10.72
CA VAL A 68 -3.73 8.88 -10.31
C VAL A 68 -4.28 9.70 -11.47
N ARG A 69 -3.40 10.30 -12.30
CA ARG A 69 -3.82 11.08 -13.47
C ARG A 69 -4.51 10.20 -14.52
N GLU A 70 -3.95 9.04 -14.82
CA GLU A 70 -4.50 8.11 -15.81
C GLU A 70 -5.83 7.50 -15.39
N GLY A 71 -6.06 7.29 -14.09
CA GLY A 71 -7.32 6.78 -13.58
C GLY A 71 -8.52 7.71 -13.83
N GLY A 72 -8.28 9.01 -14.05
CA GLY A 72 -9.32 10.03 -14.28
C GLY A 72 -9.82 10.70 -12.98
N LEU A 73 -11.01 11.32 -13.04
CA LEU A 73 -11.60 12.01 -11.89
C LEU A 73 -12.10 11.04 -10.81
N TRP A 74 -11.91 11.41 -9.54
CA TRP A 74 -12.50 10.70 -8.41
C TRP A 74 -14.02 10.90 -8.39
N PRO A 75 -14.80 9.86 -8.07
CA PRO A 75 -16.21 10.03 -7.80
C PRO A 75 -16.45 11.10 -6.74
N ALA A 76 -17.58 11.81 -6.88
CA ALA A 76 -18.02 12.75 -5.88
C ALA A 76 -18.13 12.04 -4.52
N GLN A 77 -17.78 12.74 -3.45
CA GLN A 77 -17.95 12.22 -2.11
C GLN A 77 -19.45 11.99 -1.85
N ASP A 78 -19.79 10.87 -1.21
CA ASP A 78 -21.14 10.65 -0.71
C ASP A 78 -21.48 11.78 0.28
N PRO A 79 -22.51 12.60 0.00
CA PRO A 79 -22.88 13.73 0.85
C PRO A 79 -23.39 13.28 2.23
N THR A 80 -23.75 12.01 2.38
CA THR A 80 -24.21 11.41 3.64
C THR A 80 -23.09 10.75 4.44
N ALA A 81 -21.87 10.69 3.89
CA ALA A 81 -20.73 10.11 4.57
C ALA A 81 -20.38 10.89 5.84
N ARG A 82 -20.13 10.16 6.92
CA ARG A 82 -19.70 10.74 8.19
C ARG A 82 -18.25 11.17 8.07
N ILE A 83 -17.92 12.37 8.48
CA ILE A 83 -16.54 12.81 8.68
C ILE A 83 -16.14 12.49 10.12
N GLY A 84 -14.97 11.88 10.33
CA GLY A 84 -14.53 11.55 11.69
C GLY A 84 -13.13 10.96 11.78
N PRO A 85 -12.62 10.70 13.00
CA PRO A 85 -11.28 10.20 13.22
C PRO A 85 -11.10 8.74 12.77
N ALA A 86 -9.86 8.36 12.50
CA ALA A 86 -9.46 6.99 12.16
C ALA A 86 -9.78 5.97 13.26
N THR A 87 -9.95 6.40 14.51
CA THR A 87 -10.34 5.55 15.66
C THR A 87 -11.70 4.89 15.50
N ARG A 88 -12.47 5.26 14.47
CA ARG A 88 -13.72 4.59 14.07
C ARG A 88 -13.51 3.35 13.21
N LEU A 89 -12.30 3.13 12.73
CA LEU A 89 -11.95 1.94 11.96
C LEU A 89 -11.51 0.82 12.90
N VAL A 90 -11.90 -0.41 12.57
CA VAL A 90 -11.34 -1.60 13.18
C VAL A 90 -10.11 -2.02 12.40
N VAL A 91 -8.95 -2.03 13.06
CA VAL A 91 -7.66 -2.38 12.45
C VAL A 91 -7.26 -3.78 12.88
N ARG A 92 -6.87 -4.63 11.91
CA ARG A 92 -6.34 -5.97 12.13
C ARG A 92 -5.05 -6.15 11.36
N VAL A 93 -4.15 -6.96 11.89
CA VAL A 93 -2.90 -7.31 11.23
C VAL A 93 -2.82 -8.82 11.11
N THR A 94 -2.43 -9.30 9.95
CA THR A 94 -2.19 -10.71 9.69
C THR A 94 -0.86 -10.87 9.00
N SER A 95 -0.14 -11.94 9.32
CA SER A 95 1.07 -12.33 8.61
C SER A 95 0.97 -13.82 8.33
N PRO A 96 1.27 -14.29 7.10
CA PRO A 96 1.29 -15.72 6.79
C PRO A 96 2.43 -16.44 7.51
N HIS A 97 3.47 -15.70 7.91
CA HIS A 97 4.65 -16.21 8.61
C HIS A 97 4.96 -15.31 9.80
N ASP A 98 5.24 -15.88 10.97
CA ASP A 98 5.70 -15.19 12.19
C ASP A 98 7.20 -15.39 12.44
N THR A 99 7.86 -16.10 11.54
CA THR A 99 9.27 -16.48 11.60
C THR A 99 9.93 -16.20 10.26
N VAL A 100 11.12 -15.61 10.29
CA VAL A 100 11.92 -15.31 9.09
C VAL A 100 13.29 -15.98 9.26
N SER A 101 13.66 -16.84 8.31
CA SER A 101 14.99 -17.44 8.27
C SER A 101 15.94 -16.54 7.48
N ARG A 102 17.02 -16.09 8.12
CA ARG A 102 18.02 -15.17 7.53
C ARG A 102 18.78 -15.75 6.33
N GLY A 103 18.83 -17.08 6.21
CA GLY A 103 19.65 -17.79 5.23
C GLY A 103 19.35 -17.49 3.76
N ASP A 104 18.26 -16.78 3.48
CA ASP A 104 17.89 -16.35 2.14
C ASP A 104 17.71 -14.83 2.09
N SER A 105 18.69 -14.12 1.53
CA SER A 105 18.63 -12.67 1.32
C SER A 105 17.53 -12.23 0.34
N ALA A 106 16.93 -13.16 -0.40
CA ALA A 106 15.76 -12.92 -1.24
C ALA A 106 14.43 -13.13 -0.49
N SER A 107 14.46 -13.67 0.74
CA SER A 107 13.25 -13.88 1.53
C SER A 107 12.58 -12.55 1.89
N ILE A 108 11.25 -12.56 1.86
CA ILE A 108 10.40 -11.41 2.17
C ILE A 108 9.50 -11.80 3.34
N PHE A 109 9.43 -10.92 4.33
CA PHE A 109 8.44 -10.93 5.38
C PHE A 109 7.28 -10.02 4.98
N SER A 110 6.08 -10.59 4.85
CA SER A 110 4.90 -9.84 4.40
C SER A 110 3.87 -9.71 5.51
N ALA A 111 3.38 -8.49 5.76
CA ALA A 111 2.17 -8.24 6.55
C ALA A 111 1.00 -7.86 5.67
N THR A 112 -0.19 -8.13 6.16
CA THR A 112 -1.42 -7.52 5.69
C THR A 112 -2.10 -6.76 6.82
N VAL A 113 -2.32 -5.47 6.61
CA VAL A 113 -3.10 -4.58 7.47
C VAL A 113 -4.50 -4.45 6.89
N LEU A 114 -5.51 -4.71 7.71
CA LEU A 114 -6.91 -4.57 7.35
C LEU A 114 -7.49 -3.42 8.15
N ALA A 115 -8.07 -2.43 7.47
CA ALA A 115 -8.80 -1.34 8.10
C ALA A 115 -10.27 -1.42 7.68
N THR A 116 -11.18 -1.62 8.62
CA THR A 116 -12.61 -1.89 8.33
C THR A 116 -13.51 -0.81 8.92
N ASN A 117 -14.43 -0.30 8.11
CA ASN A 117 -15.49 0.61 8.57
C ASN A 117 -16.73 -0.16 9.01
N GLU A 118 -16.85 -0.39 10.32
CA GLU A 118 -17.98 -1.11 10.92
C GLU A 118 -19.11 -0.17 11.40
N THR A 119 -19.04 1.13 11.09
CA THR A 119 -19.94 2.14 11.68
C THR A 119 -21.37 2.18 11.11
N GLY A 120 -21.69 1.29 10.15
CA GLY A 120 -22.99 1.24 9.47
C GLY A 120 -23.29 2.44 8.54
N ARG A 121 -22.33 3.35 8.36
CA ARG A 121 -22.39 4.50 7.43
C ARG A 121 -21.08 4.65 6.70
N ALA A 122 -21.10 5.25 5.51
CA ALA A 122 -19.87 5.65 4.84
C ALA A 122 -19.08 6.61 5.74
N LEU A 123 -17.75 6.48 5.73
CA LEU A 123 -16.83 7.22 6.59
C LEU A 123 -15.76 7.90 5.74
N VAL A 124 -15.54 9.18 5.98
CA VAL A 124 -14.38 9.93 5.51
C VAL A 124 -13.49 10.22 6.71
N VAL A 125 -12.30 9.65 6.69
CA VAL A 125 -11.33 9.76 7.78
C VAL A 125 -10.66 11.13 7.75
N THR A 126 -10.75 11.85 8.86
CA THR A 126 -9.96 13.05 9.09
C THR A 126 -8.55 12.64 9.48
N LEU A 127 -7.56 13.08 8.70
CA LEU A 127 -6.15 12.95 9.01
C LEU A 127 -5.60 14.34 9.37
N PRO A 128 -4.74 14.47 10.39
CA PRO A 128 -4.05 15.71 10.67
C PRO A 128 -3.00 16.01 9.59
N PRO A 129 -2.57 17.27 9.50
CA PRO A 129 -1.54 17.68 8.57
C PRO A 129 -0.21 16.96 8.87
N SER A 130 0.56 16.70 7.81
CA SER A 130 1.94 16.23 7.94
C SER A 130 2.88 17.38 8.29
N GLU A 131 3.92 17.11 9.08
CA GLU A 131 4.93 18.10 9.51
C GLU A 131 5.73 18.69 8.35
N ASP A 132 5.88 17.93 7.27
CA ASP A 132 6.65 18.30 6.09
C ASP A 132 5.82 19.03 5.01
N ALA A 133 4.61 19.46 5.36
CA ALA A 133 3.64 20.07 4.43
C ALA A 133 3.24 19.18 3.24
N GLY A 134 3.60 17.90 3.24
CA GLY A 134 3.14 16.92 2.27
C GLY A 134 1.72 16.41 2.56
N PRO A 135 1.20 15.47 1.74
CA PRO A 135 -0.06 14.81 2.05
C PRO A 135 -0.04 14.18 3.46
N PRO A 136 -1.18 14.20 4.19
CA PRO A 136 -1.31 13.56 5.50
C PRO A 136 -0.85 12.11 5.51
N VAL A 137 -0.32 11.66 6.64
CA VAL A 137 -0.03 10.23 6.87
C VAL A 137 -1.35 9.49 7.06
N SER A 138 -1.60 8.48 6.22
CA SER A 138 -2.83 7.67 6.27
C SER A 138 -2.75 6.64 7.39
N PHE A 139 -1.67 5.88 7.43
CA PHE A 139 -1.36 4.93 8.48
C PHE A 139 0.14 4.82 8.69
N SER A 140 0.53 4.27 9.82
CA SER A 140 1.92 3.98 10.15
C SER A 140 1.99 2.63 10.82
N TYR A 141 3.14 1.98 10.69
CA TYR A 141 3.41 0.71 11.33
C TYR A 141 4.85 0.65 11.77
N ARG A 142 5.07 -0.12 12.84
CA ARG A 142 6.41 -0.45 13.30
C ARG A 142 6.61 -1.94 13.28
N VAL A 143 7.84 -2.34 12.95
CA VAL A 143 8.26 -3.73 13.07
C VAL A 143 9.33 -3.79 14.13
N GLU A 144 9.07 -4.61 15.13
CA GLU A 144 9.93 -4.77 16.30
C GLU A 144 10.70 -6.08 16.19
N SER A 145 12.01 -5.97 16.31
CA SER A 145 12.95 -7.05 16.53
C SER A 145 13.90 -6.57 17.61
N LEU A 146 14.38 -7.42 18.52
CA LEU A 146 15.46 -6.98 19.40
C LEU A 146 16.80 -7.16 18.65
N PRO A 147 17.62 -6.11 18.46
CA PRO A 147 17.52 -4.74 18.99
C PRO A 147 16.96 -3.68 18.00
N LEU A 148 16.43 -4.08 16.85
CA LEU A 148 15.98 -3.20 15.78
C LEU A 148 14.47 -2.89 15.79
N THR A 149 14.11 -1.61 15.89
CA THR A 149 12.75 -1.13 15.56
C THR A 149 12.77 -0.36 14.24
N LEU A 150 11.95 -0.79 13.29
CA LEU A 150 11.74 -0.10 12.02
C LEU A 150 10.40 0.62 12.04
N PHE A 151 10.38 1.86 11.53
CA PHE A 151 9.17 2.67 11.40
C PHE A 151 8.87 2.94 9.94
N PHE A 152 7.60 2.80 9.59
CA PHE A 152 7.11 3.04 8.23
C PHE A 152 5.82 3.82 8.29
N SER A 153 5.59 4.64 7.27
CA SER A 153 4.37 5.42 7.11
C SER A 153 3.99 5.45 5.64
N ASP A 154 2.68 5.52 5.39
CA ASP A 154 2.13 5.73 4.07
C ASP A 154 1.29 7.00 4.06
N ARG A 155 1.14 7.61 2.88
CA ARG A 155 0.49 8.91 2.72
C ARG A 155 -0.87 8.78 2.05
N ALA A 156 -1.80 9.63 2.47
CA ALA A 156 -3.09 9.81 1.81
C ALA A 156 -2.92 10.68 0.55
N THR A 157 -2.28 10.13 -0.47
CA THR A 157 -2.03 10.82 -1.76
C THR A 157 -3.28 10.92 -2.63
N THR A 158 -4.34 10.18 -2.29
CA THR A 158 -5.62 10.23 -3.00
C THR A 158 -6.81 10.21 -2.04
N PRO A 159 -7.97 10.76 -2.46
CA PRO A 159 -9.20 10.70 -1.66
C PRO A 159 -9.65 9.27 -1.34
N GLY A 160 -9.35 8.28 -2.18
CA GLY A 160 -9.74 6.89 -1.96
C GLY A 160 -9.13 6.27 -0.70
N VAL A 161 -7.94 6.73 -0.29
CA VAL A 161 -7.25 6.23 0.92
C VAL A 161 -8.05 6.50 2.19
N VAL A 162 -8.77 7.61 2.25
CA VAL A 162 -9.49 8.07 3.46
C VAL A 162 -11.00 7.87 3.38
N ARG A 163 -11.53 7.43 2.24
CA ARG A 163 -12.96 7.19 2.03
C ARG A 163 -13.27 5.70 2.15
N PHE A 164 -14.19 5.37 3.06
CA PHE A 164 -14.68 4.03 3.30
C PHE A 164 -16.19 3.97 3.06
N ALA A 165 -16.64 3.08 2.18
CA ALA A 165 -18.04 2.69 2.07
C ALA A 165 -18.50 1.94 3.33
N ILE A 166 -19.81 1.66 3.40
CA ILE A 166 -20.41 0.91 4.52
C ILE A 166 -19.84 -0.51 4.51
N GLY A 167 -19.19 -0.91 5.61
CA GLY A 167 -18.59 -2.25 5.73
C GLY A 167 -17.34 -2.47 4.89
N GLU A 168 -16.79 -1.43 4.25
CA GLU A 168 -15.59 -1.57 3.44
C GLU A 168 -14.38 -1.95 4.31
N THR A 169 -13.63 -2.95 3.86
CA THR A 169 -12.30 -3.28 4.38
C THR A 169 -11.26 -2.91 3.32
N LYS A 170 -10.34 -2.03 3.69
CA LYS A 170 -9.12 -1.73 2.93
C LYS A 170 -7.98 -2.65 3.37
N ARG A 171 -7.11 -3.04 2.43
CA ARG A 171 -6.09 -4.08 2.63
C ARG A 171 -4.70 -3.62 2.21
N PHE A 172 -3.91 -3.15 3.16
CA PHE A 172 -2.54 -2.71 2.92
C PHE A 172 -1.56 -3.86 3.06
N VAL A 173 -0.80 -4.15 2.00
CA VAL A 173 0.23 -5.18 2.03
C VAL A 173 1.60 -4.54 2.16
N VAL A 174 2.32 -4.96 3.19
CA VAL A 174 3.67 -4.50 3.51
C VAL A 174 4.64 -5.64 3.27
N ASP A 175 5.72 -5.37 2.53
CA ASP A 175 6.80 -6.32 2.29
C ASP A 175 8.11 -5.78 2.83
N ILE A 176 8.78 -6.58 3.66
CA ILE A 176 10.04 -6.21 4.29
C ILE A 176 11.07 -7.28 3.94
N ARG A 177 12.24 -6.87 3.44
CA ARG A 177 13.30 -7.81 3.10
C ARG A 177 13.81 -8.52 4.35
N ALA A 178 13.98 -9.83 4.30
CA ALA A 178 14.54 -10.60 5.41
C ALA A 178 15.92 -10.07 5.85
N SER A 179 16.69 -9.49 4.91
CA SER A 179 18.00 -8.91 5.16
C SER A 179 18.02 -7.73 6.13
N VAL A 180 16.88 -7.05 6.37
CA VAL A 180 16.82 -5.99 7.40
C VAL A 180 16.67 -6.55 8.80
N PHE A 181 16.36 -7.84 8.95
CA PHE A 181 16.18 -8.46 10.24
C PHE A 181 17.43 -9.20 10.74
N VAL A 182 17.60 -9.23 12.06
CA VAL A 182 18.55 -10.12 12.76
C VAL A 182 17.80 -11.41 13.11
N GLU A 183 18.28 -12.58 12.71
CA GLU A 183 17.63 -13.90 12.89
C GLU A 183 16.89 -14.04 14.24
N GLY A 184 15.60 -14.39 14.18
CA GLY A 184 14.75 -14.46 15.36
C GLY A 184 13.26 -14.67 15.05
N ARG A 185 12.42 -14.54 16.09
CA ARG A 185 10.96 -14.46 15.94
C ARG A 185 10.55 -13.00 15.80
N TYR A 186 9.62 -12.71 14.90
CA TYR A 186 9.12 -11.35 14.69
C TYR A 186 7.62 -11.33 14.84
N GLN A 187 7.14 -10.29 15.50
CA GLN A 187 5.73 -10.01 15.56
C GLN A 187 5.53 -8.59 15.02
N PHE A 188 4.48 -8.41 14.23
CA PHE A 188 4.00 -7.06 13.99
C PHE A 188 3.45 -6.53 15.32
N GLY A 189 4.16 -5.57 15.90
CA GLY A 189 3.71 -4.86 17.09
C GLY A 189 2.47 -4.02 16.80
N GLU A 190 1.87 -3.48 17.87
CA GLU A 190 0.68 -2.64 17.82
C GLU A 190 0.70 -1.63 16.65
N PHE A 191 -0.35 -1.67 15.85
CA PHE A 191 -0.71 -0.54 14.99
C PHE A 191 -1.28 0.54 15.88
N LEU A 192 -0.39 1.43 16.31
CA LEU A 192 -0.82 2.68 16.89
C LEU A 192 -1.27 3.57 15.72
N PRO A 193 -2.55 3.98 15.64
CA PRO A 193 -2.81 5.27 15.04
C PRO A 193 -1.91 6.24 15.81
N MET A 194 -1.04 7.02 15.16
CA MET A 194 -0.19 8.00 15.86
C MET A 194 -1.00 9.17 16.47
N TRP A 195 -2.27 8.94 16.83
CA TRP A 195 -3.21 9.94 17.31
C TRP A 195 -3.36 9.94 18.85
N THR A 196 -2.44 9.29 19.60
CA THR A 196 -2.46 9.24 21.07
C THR A 196 -1.22 9.84 21.76
N ARG A 197 -0.54 10.81 21.14
CA ARG A 197 0.29 11.75 21.90
C ARG A 197 -0.38 13.11 21.97
#